data_AF-A0A2U8I608-F1
#
_entry.id   AF-A0A2U8I608-F1
#
_cell.length_a   1.000
_cell.length_b   1.000
_cell.length_c   1.000
_cell.angle_alpha   90.00
_cell.angle_beta   90.00
_cell.angle_gamma   90.00
#
_symmetry.space_group_name_H-M   'P 1'
#
loop_
_entity.id
_entity.type
_entity.pdbx_description
1 polymer ?
#
loop_
_entity_poly.entity_id
_entity_poly.type
_entity_poly.pdbx_seq_one_letter_code
_entity_poly.pdbx_strand_id
1 'polypeptide(L)'
;MLVISDTEVAYQAEAGIKKMAIPYTRNDNSGSVTFIIQGSLDDGQLQQLRSFVTDYMQTWGEHYVQFSVELKDDWLKGKSFKYGDQGYIKVAPGYWYFPKPL
;
A
#
# COMPACT_ATOMS: atom_id res chain seq x y z
N MET A 1 -25.84 -4.72 23.99
CA MET A 1 -24.72 -4.01 23.34
C MET A 1 -23.65 -5.06 23.08
N LEU A 2 -23.40 -5.44 21.83
CA LEU A 2 -22.28 -6.33 21.54
C LEU A 2 -21.00 -5.52 21.76
N VAL A 3 -20.21 -5.90 22.76
CA VAL A 3 -18.88 -5.33 22.98
C VAL A 3 -17.97 -6.01 21.96
N ILE A 4 -17.59 -5.26 20.92
CA ILE A 4 -16.66 -5.75 19.91
C ILE A 4 -15.25 -5.56 20.45
N SER A 5 -14.41 -6.58 20.30
CA SER A 5 -13.04 -6.53 20.82
C SER A 5 -12.15 -5.74 19.87
N ASP A 6 -11.16 -5.06 20.45
CA ASP A 6 -10.09 -4.38 19.74
C ASP A 6 -9.42 -5.29 18.68
N THR A 7 -9.22 -6.57 19.02
CA THR A 7 -8.68 -7.58 18.11
C THR A 7 -9.56 -7.78 16.87
N GLU A 8 -10.87 -7.81 17.04
CA GLU A 8 -11.82 -7.97 15.94
C GLU A 8 -11.83 -6.74 15.02
N VAL A 9 -11.75 -5.54 15.62
CA VAL A 9 -11.65 -4.27 14.90
C VAL A 9 -10.39 -4.23 14.03
N ALA A 10 -9.23 -4.64 14.57
CA ALA A 10 -7.98 -4.74 13.80
C ALA A 10 -8.02 -5.84 12.73
N TYR A 11 -8.67 -6.98 13.02
CA TYR A 11 -8.83 -8.06 12.04
C TYR A 11 -9.63 -7.61 10.81
N GLN A 12 -10.72 -6.87 11.01
CA GLN A 12 -11.53 -6.36 9.91
C GLN A 12 -10.76 -5.34 9.05
N ALA A 13 -9.95 -4.48 9.67
CA ALA A 13 -9.05 -3.58 8.95
C ALA A 13 -8.09 -4.37 8.06
N GLU A 14 -7.38 -5.35 8.63
CA GLU A 14 -6.40 -6.15 7.91
C GLU A 14 -7.03 -6.94 6.75
N ALA A 15 -8.20 -7.55 6.99
CA ALA A 15 -8.94 -8.27 5.97
C ALA A 15 -9.37 -7.37 4.80
N GLY A 16 -9.74 -6.12 5.07
CA GLY A 16 -10.05 -5.12 4.05
C GLY A 16 -8.84 -4.76 3.18
N ILE A 17 -7.68 -4.50 3.80
CA ILE A 17 -6.44 -4.21 3.06
C ILE A 17 -6.03 -5.40 2.19
N LYS A 18 -6.08 -6.64 2.73
CA LYS A 18 -5.76 -7.86 1.98
C LYS A 18 -6.62 -8.04 0.74
N LYS A 19 -7.93 -7.74 0.83
CA LYS A 19 -8.86 -7.84 -0.31
C LYS A 19 -8.51 -6.89 -1.45
N MET A 20 -7.87 -5.75 -1.16
CA MET A 20 -7.42 -4.79 -2.17
C MET A 20 -6.07 -5.17 -2.80
N ALA A 21 -5.44 -6.26 -2.35
CA ALA A 21 -4.10 -6.69 -2.77
C ALA A 21 -3.03 -5.59 -2.66
N ILE A 22 -3.21 -4.69 -1.69
CA ILE A 22 -2.30 -3.57 -1.43
C ILE A 22 -1.19 -4.05 -0.49
N PRO A 23 0.10 -3.81 -0.81
CA PRO A 23 1.20 -4.08 0.12
C PRO A 23 1.11 -3.21 1.37
N TYR A 24 1.25 -3.84 2.54
CA TYR A 24 1.22 -3.16 3.82
C TYR A 24 2.14 -3.83 4.84
N THR A 25 2.52 -3.08 5.86
CA THR A 25 3.14 -3.55 7.09
C THR A 25 2.18 -3.26 8.25
N ARG A 26 2.01 -4.24 9.15
CA ARG A 26 1.26 -4.06 10.40
C ARG A 26 2.24 -3.77 11.53
N ASN A 27 1.94 -2.78 12.35
CA ASN A 27 2.67 -2.48 13.59
C ASN A 27 1.69 -2.45 14.76
N ASP A 28 1.91 -3.34 15.73
CA ASP A 28 1.11 -3.43 16.96
C ASP A 28 1.78 -2.59 18.06
N ASN A 29 1.07 -1.61 18.60
CA ASN A 29 1.51 -0.74 19.69
C ASN A 29 0.76 -1.12 20.99
N SER A 30 1.15 -0.54 22.12
CA SER A 30 0.58 -0.86 23.45
C SER A 30 -0.92 -0.53 23.63
N GLY A 31 -1.57 0.08 22.65
CA GLY A 31 -3.00 0.40 22.68
C GLY A 31 -3.60 0.75 21.32
N SER A 32 -2.90 0.42 20.23
CA SER A 32 -3.37 0.69 18.87
C SER A 32 -2.66 -0.22 17.87
N VAL A 33 -3.24 -0.34 16.69
CA VAL A 33 -2.62 -1.01 15.54
C VAL A 33 -2.49 -0.01 14.40
N THR A 34 -1.31 0.09 13.82
CA THR A 34 -1.05 0.94 12.66
C THR A 34 -0.77 0.08 11.43
N PHE A 35 -1.55 0.28 10.36
CA PHE A 35 -1.28 -0.30 9.06
C PHE A 35 -0.53 0.72 8.19
N ILE A 36 0.72 0.42 7.88
CA ILE A 36 1.58 1.24 7.03
C ILE A 36 1.48 0.70 5.60
N ILE A 37 0.84 1.45 4.73
CA ILE A 37 0.62 1.12 3.32
C ILE A 37 1.73 1.75 2.51
N GLN A 38 2.55 0.93 1.86
CA GLN A 38 3.78 1.36 1.22
C GLN A 38 3.83 0.91 -0.23
N GLY A 39 4.51 1.69 -1.07
CA GLY A 39 4.78 1.33 -2.45
C GLY A 39 3.95 2.13 -3.44
N SER A 40 3.88 1.60 -4.66
CA SER A 40 3.39 2.32 -5.83
C SER A 40 1.93 1.97 -6.07
N LEU A 41 1.03 2.76 -5.50
CA LEU A 41 -0.40 2.63 -5.76
C LEU A 41 -0.76 3.37 -7.04
N ASP A 42 -1.60 2.76 -7.88
CA ASP A 42 -2.28 3.50 -8.95
C ASP A 42 -3.48 4.28 -8.44
N ASP A 43 -4.02 5.16 -9.28
CA ASP A 43 -5.12 6.05 -8.91
C ASP A 43 -6.39 5.27 -8.52
N GLY A 44 -6.60 4.09 -9.11
CA GLY A 44 -7.72 3.21 -8.77
C GLY A 44 -7.55 2.57 -7.40
N GLN A 45 -6.36 2.06 -7.11
CA GLN A 45 -6.01 1.51 -5.79
C GLN A 45 -6.06 2.58 -4.70
N LEU A 46 -5.60 3.80 -4.99
CA LEU A 46 -5.69 4.94 -4.10
C LEU A 46 -7.15 5.31 -3.80
N GLN A 47 -8.00 5.35 -4.82
CA GLN A 47 -9.43 5.64 -4.64
C GLN A 47 -10.12 4.56 -3.82
N GLN A 48 -9.85 3.28 -4.11
CA GLN A 48 -10.41 2.16 -3.38
C GLN A 48 -10.00 2.18 -1.90
N LEU A 49 -8.71 2.44 -1.63
CA LEU A 49 -8.18 2.56 -0.27
C LEU A 49 -8.83 3.72 0.49
N ARG A 50 -9.00 4.90 -0.15
CA ARG A 50 -9.65 6.06 0.46
C ARG A 50 -11.09 5.76 0.86
N SER A 51 -11.86 5.14 -0.04
CA SER A 51 -13.24 4.74 0.26
C SER A 51 -13.28 3.76 1.43
N PHE A 52 -12.45 2.72 1.39
CA PHE A 52 -12.36 1.73 2.46
C PHE A 52 -12.03 2.35 3.82
N VAL A 53 -11.01 3.20 3.91
CA VAL A 53 -10.62 3.86 5.16
C VAL A 53 -11.75 4.75 5.68
N THR A 54 -12.44 5.48 4.79
CA THR A 54 -13.57 6.33 5.18
C THR A 54 -14.71 5.51 5.78
N ASP A 55 -15.13 4.43 5.11
CA ASP A 55 -16.20 3.54 5.58
C ASP A 55 -15.83 2.86 6.89
N TYR A 56 -14.56 2.46 7.03
CA TYR A 56 -14.03 1.86 8.24
C TYR A 56 -14.08 2.84 9.41
N MET A 57 -13.62 4.08 9.24
CA MET A 57 -13.64 5.09 10.30
C MET A 57 -15.05 5.51 10.69
N GLN A 58 -15.99 5.55 9.76
CA GLN A 58 -17.39 5.79 10.08
C GLN A 58 -17.99 4.68 10.96
N THR A 59 -17.52 3.44 10.79
CA THR A 59 -18.03 2.28 11.53
C THR A 59 -17.37 2.13 12.90
N TRP A 60 -16.05 2.33 12.98
CA TRP A 60 -15.23 1.96 14.14
C TRP A 60 -14.56 3.15 14.85
N GLY A 61 -14.48 4.32 14.21
CA GLY A 61 -13.72 5.46 14.69
C GLY A 61 -12.20 5.30 14.53
N GLU A 62 -11.45 6.34 14.89
CA GLU A 62 -10.02 6.49 14.56
C GLU A 62 -9.07 6.16 15.73
N HIS A 63 -9.60 5.75 16.88
CA HIS A 63 -8.82 5.70 18.13
C HIS A 63 -7.90 4.48 18.25
N TYR A 64 -8.34 3.31 17.78
CA TYR A 64 -7.60 2.06 17.97
C TYR A 64 -6.83 1.62 16.71
N VAL A 65 -7.40 1.77 15.52
CA VAL A 65 -6.74 1.43 14.26
C VAL A 65 -6.38 2.69 13.48
N GLN A 66 -5.14 2.75 12.99
CA GLN A 66 -4.61 3.86 12.22
C GLN A 66 -4.08 3.36 10.88
N PHE A 67 -4.27 4.17 9.83
CA PHE A 67 -3.72 3.89 8.50
C PHE A 67 -2.71 4.99 8.15
N SER A 68 -1.48 4.59 7.82
CA SER A 68 -0.44 5.48 7.30
C SER A 68 -0.20 5.13 5.83
N VAL A 69 -0.27 6.09 4.93
CA VAL A 69 -0.06 5.88 3.50
C VAL A 69 1.22 6.57 3.07
N GLU A 70 2.24 5.78 2.73
CA GLU A 70 3.55 6.23 2.29
C GLU A 70 3.73 5.91 0.80
N LEU A 71 3.34 6.85 -0.05
CA LEU A 71 3.53 6.73 -1.49
C LEU A 71 5.00 6.98 -1.82
N LYS A 72 5.68 5.95 -2.30
CA LYS A 72 6.98 6.12 -2.95
C LYS A 72 6.70 6.50 -4.40
N ASP A 73 7.22 7.64 -4.82
CA ASP A 73 7.14 8.07 -6.22
C ASP A 73 7.90 7.04 -7.06
N ASP A 74 7.14 6.21 -7.78
CA ASP A 74 7.71 5.15 -8.61
C ASP A 74 8.25 5.80 -9.87
N TRP A 75 9.48 6.30 -9.79
CA TRP A 75 10.23 6.89 -10.90
C TRP A 75 10.30 6.02 -12.17
N LEU A 76 9.86 4.75 -12.10
CA LEU A 76 9.79 3.78 -13.19
C LEU A 76 8.40 3.67 -13.86
N LYS A 77 7.35 4.33 -13.35
CA LYS A 77 6.01 4.30 -13.95
C LYS A 77 6.07 4.83 -15.40
N GLY A 78 5.72 3.98 -16.37
CA GLY A 78 5.74 4.28 -17.81
C GLY A 78 6.96 3.80 -18.60
N LYS A 79 7.88 3.03 -18.01
CA LYS A 79 9.04 2.45 -18.72
C LYS A 79 8.88 0.93 -18.92
N SER A 80 9.14 0.43 -20.13
CA SER A 80 9.07 -1.01 -20.45
C SER A 80 10.40 -1.71 -20.13
N PHE A 81 10.35 -2.84 -19.43
CA PHE A 81 11.52 -3.64 -19.03
C PHE A 81 11.57 -4.99 -19.77
N LYS A 82 12.76 -5.46 -20.13
CA LYS A 82 13.02 -6.86 -20.50
C LYS A 82 14.15 -7.40 -19.62
N TYR A 83 13.89 -8.52 -18.95
CA TYR A 83 14.82 -9.14 -17.99
C TYR A 83 15.79 -10.12 -18.69
N GLY A 84 17.06 -10.11 -18.29
CA GLY A 84 18.17 -10.96 -18.75
C GLY A 84 19.52 -10.35 -18.35
N ASP A 85 20.59 -11.15 -18.23
CA ASP A 85 21.90 -10.84 -17.59
C ASP A 85 22.66 -9.57 -18.07
N GLN A 86 22.10 -8.82 -19.01
CA GLN A 86 22.53 -7.48 -19.41
C GLN A 86 21.30 -6.59 -19.65
N GLY A 87 20.50 -6.36 -18.60
CA GLY A 87 19.23 -5.64 -18.71
C GLY A 87 19.41 -4.18 -19.15
N TYR A 88 18.71 -3.78 -20.21
CA TYR A 88 18.67 -2.40 -20.71
C TYR A 88 17.32 -1.76 -20.40
N ILE A 89 17.32 -0.47 -20.05
CA ILE A 89 16.08 0.31 -19.84
C ILE A 89 15.88 1.25 -21.03
N LYS A 90 14.78 1.08 -21.77
CA LYS A 90 14.37 2.02 -22.82
C LYS A 90 13.55 3.14 -22.19
N VAL A 91 14.14 4.32 -22.10
CA VAL A 91 13.52 5.47 -21.40
C VAL A 91 12.67 6.34 -22.32
N ALA A 92 12.90 6.32 -23.65
CA ALA A 92 12.18 7.02 -24.72
C ALA A 92 12.61 6.45 -26.12
N PRO A 93 11.96 6.82 -27.25
CA PRO A 93 12.48 6.45 -28.57
C PRO A 93 13.92 6.99 -28.78
N GLY A 94 14.89 6.10 -28.95
CA GLY A 94 16.29 6.45 -29.21
C GLY A 94 17.21 6.61 -28.00
N TYR A 95 16.71 6.48 -26.76
CA TYR A 95 17.54 6.60 -25.55
C TYR A 95 17.54 5.31 -24.71
N TRP A 96 18.74 4.80 -24.46
CA TRP A 96 19.01 3.57 -23.70
C TRP A 96 19.85 3.87 -22.46
N TYR A 97 19.44 3.34 -21.31
CA TYR A 97 20.19 3.42 -20.06
C TYR A 97 20.74 2.04 -19.67
N PHE A 98 22.03 2.01 -19.30
CA PHE A 98 22.81 0.84 -18.99
C PHE A 98 23.23 0.88 -17.51
N PRO A 99 22.48 0.25 -16.59
CA PRO A 99 22.91 0.15 -15.20
C PRO A 99 24.16 -0.75 -15.11
N LYS A 100 25.16 -0.34 -14.33
CA LYS A 100 26.30 -1.21 -14.03
C LYS A 100 25.89 -2.28 -13.02
N PRO A 101 26.35 -3.53 -13.18
CA PRO A 101 26.07 -4.59 -12.22
C PRO A 101 26.71 -4.26 -10.86
N LEU A 102 26.00 -4.66 -9.80
CA LEU A 102 26.46 -4.58 -8.40
C LEU A 102 27.69 -5.46 -8.18
#